data_AF-A0A6P6ND81-F1
#
_entry.id   AF-A0A6P6ND81-F1
#
_cell.length_a   1.000
_cell.length_b   1.000
_cell.length_c   1.000
_cell.angle_alpha   90.00
_cell.angle_beta   90.00
_cell.angle_gamma   90.00
#
_symmetry.space_group_name_H-M   'P 1'
#
loop_
_entity.id
_entity.type
_entity.pdbx_description
1 polymer ?
#
loop_
_entity_poly.entity_id
_entity_poly.type
_entity_poly.pdbx_seq_one_letter_code
_entity_poly.pdbx_strand_id
1 'polypeptide(L)'
;MGIRREEEMEMSDDDMEDALESKDSDESGPLAQVEALKEENDSLRCQLDAYRNEVELLKQEQGKAQPQRSEEDTTRQQQLSFLQQALQGMQKQLLKLREDLKQRETELEKNSEEKQQLESQIQSLKDRIQALPTSHALPLEKAEREDRGDESTNHSSEAAVAVVSCSQEKENQPEKGPPSPVKSEREALLVGIISTFLHVHPFGASIEYICSYLQRLDTKISTTEVETLLGRLPCTFKQELTGVGASLEKRWKFCGFDGIKTA
;
A
#
# COMPACT_ATOMS: atom_id res chain seq x y z
N MET A 1 -26.72 -22.20 43.77
CA MET A 1 -25.48 -22.54 44.52
C MET A 1 -24.34 -22.41 43.53
N GLY A 2 -23.25 -21.68 43.75
CA GLY A 2 -22.83 -20.83 44.86
C GLY A 2 -21.83 -19.80 44.30
N ILE A 3 -21.88 -18.59 44.83
CA ILE A 3 -21.05 -17.46 44.46
C ILE A 3 -19.64 -17.76 45.00
N ARG A 4 -18.61 -17.72 44.15
CA ARG A 4 -17.21 -17.88 44.58
C ARG A 4 -16.87 -16.69 45.48
N ARG A 5 -16.64 -16.99 46.76
CA ARG A 5 -16.19 -16.06 47.79
C ARG A 5 -14.72 -15.72 47.52
N GLU A 6 -14.42 -14.45 47.38
CA GLU A 6 -13.07 -13.90 47.31
C GLU A 6 -12.47 -14.02 48.72
N GLU A 7 -11.36 -14.77 48.86
CA GLU A 7 -10.56 -14.79 50.08
C GLU A 7 -9.59 -13.61 50.02
N GLU A 8 -9.86 -12.60 50.84
CA GLU A 8 -8.97 -11.48 51.09
C GLU A 8 -7.78 -11.99 51.93
N MET A 9 -6.55 -11.85 51.42
CA MET A 9 -5.33 -12.17 52.15
C MET A 9 -5.07 -11.08 53.19
N GLU A 10 -5.33 -11.37 54.46
CA GLU A 10 -4.95 -10.51 55.57
C GLU A 10 -3.43 -10.61 55.79
N MET A 11 -2.75 -9.47 55.62
CA MET A 11 -1.35 -9.29 56.01
C MET A 11 -1.26 -9.45 57.53
N SER A 12 -0.44 -10.38 58.03
CA SER A 12 -0.15 -10.43 59.48
C SER A 12 0.66 -9.20 59.84
N ASP A 13 0.16 -8.42 60.80
CA ASP A 13 0.88 -7.31 61.43
C ASP A 13 2.12 -7.86 62.15
N ASP A 14 3.21 -7.11 61.99
CA ASP A 14 4.55 -7.39 62.47
C ASP A 14 4.69 -6.77 63.87
N ASP A 15 4.38 -7.53 64.93
CA ASP A 15 4.57 -7.10 66.32
C ASP A 15 5.96 -7.49 66.83
N MET A 16 6.85 -6.48 66.84
CA MET A 16 8.16 -6.51 67.47
C MET A 16 7.98 -6.46 69.01
N GLU A 17 8.02 -7.61 69.69
CA GLU A 17 8.31 -7.65 71.13
C GLU A 17 9.77 -8.09 71.36
N ASP A 18 10.59 -7.07 71.63
CA ASP A 18 11.90 -7.19 72.26
C ASP A 18 11.71 -7.59 73.73
N ALA A 19 11.94 -8.87 74.05
CA ALA A 19 12.00 -9.38 75.41
C ALA A 19 13.20 -10.33 75.58
N LEU A 20 14.31 -9.68 75.91
CA LEU A 20 15.58 -10.13 76.49
C LEU A 20 15.73 -11.59 77.00
N GLU A 21 16.88 -12.14 76.61
CA GLU A 21 17.81 -13.00 77.35
C GLU A 21 17.32 -14.37 77.88
N SER A 22 17.80 -15.43 77.21
CA SER A 22 18.31 -16.60 77.95
C SER A 22 19.57 -17.14 77.27
N LYS A 23 20.61 -17.26 78.09
CA LYS A 23 21.95 -17.75 77.80
C LYS A 23 21.93 -19.27 77.93
N ASP A 24 22.21 -19.99 76.84
CA ASP A 24 23.00 -21.23 76.77
C ASP A 24 22.67 -22.00 75.48
N SER A 25 23.63 -22.04 74.53
CA SER A 25 24.01 -23.20 73.69
C SER A 25 24.59 -22.74 72.36
N ASP A 26 25.91 -22.72 72.26
CA ASP A 26 26.72 -22.51 71.04
C ASP A 26 26.55 -23.62 69.97
N GLU A 27 25.35 -24.24 69.87
CA GLU A 27 25.02 -25.28 68.89
C GLU A 27 23.93 -24.83 67.88
N SER A 28 23.28 -23.68 68.11
CA SER A 28 22.25 -23.15 67.19
C SER A 28 22.80 -22.34 66.01
N GLY A 29 24.01 -21.76 66.14
CA GLY A 29 24.63 -21.00 65.04
C GLY A 29 24.99 -21.84 63.81
N PRO A 30 25.64 -23.01 63.97
CA PRO A 30 25.97 -23.90 62.85
C PRO A 30 24.74 -24.51 62.20
N LEU A 31 23.73 -24.91 62.98
CA LEU A 31 22.48 -25.49 62.46
C LEU A 31 21.67 -24.45 61.67
N ALA A 32 21.55 -23.22 62.18
CA ALA A 32 20.90 -22.13 61.46
C ALA A 32 21.61 -21.78 60.14
N GLN A 33 22.94 -21.82 60.12
CA GLN A 33 23.72 -21.63 58.89
C GLN A 33 23.48 -22.76 57.88
N VAL A 34 23.37 -24.01 58.34
CA VAL A 34 23.05 -25.16 57.49
C VAL A 34 21.63 -25.06 56.93
N GLU A 35 20.66 -24.61 57.73
CA GLU A 35 19.28 -24.39 57.28
C GLU A 35 19.19 -23.25 56.26
N ALA A 36 19.89 -22.13 56.47
CA ALA A 36 19.94 -21.03 55.51
C ALA A 36 20.55 -21.45 54.17
N LEU A 37 21.63 -22.23 54.19
CA LEU A 37 22.25 -22.77 52.97
C LEU A 37 21.35 -23.77 52.25
N LYS A 38 20.53 -24.53 53.00
CA LYS A 38 19.56 -25.46 52.43
C LYS A 38 18.42 -24.71 51.76
N GLU A 39 17.91 -23.65 52.37
CA GLU A 39 16.89 -22.77 51.79
C GLU A 39 17.41 -22.07 50.53
N GLU A 40 18.65 -21.57 50.54
CA GLU A 40 19.30 -21.02 49.35
C GLU A 40 19.43 -22.09 48.25
N ASN A 41 19.79 -23.33 48.60
CA ASN A 41 19.86 -24.43 47.63
C ASN A 41 18.49 -24.73 47.01
N ASP A 42 17.43 -24.75 47.81
CA ASP A 42 16.07 -24.98 47.34
C ASP A 42 15.56 -23.81 46.48
N SER A 43 15.90 -22.57 46.82
CA SER A 43 15.64 -21.38 46.01
C SER A 43 16.33 -21.45 44.64
N LEU A 44 17.62 -21.83 44.61
CA LEU A 44 18.39 -22.00 43.38
C LEU A 44 17.84 -23.14 42.51
N ARG A 45 17.36 -24.24 43.11
CA ARG A 45 16.69 -25.32 42.37
C ARG A 45 15.43 -24.82 41.68
N CYS A 46 14.57 -24.11 42.41
CA CYS A 46 13.37 -23.48 41.85
C CYS A 46 13.71 -22.52 40.70
N GLN A 47 14.77 -21.72 40.85
CA GLN A 47 15.21 -20.79 39.82
C GLN A 47 15.73 -21.52 38.57
N LEU A 48 16.51 -22.60 38.74
CA LEU A 48 16.98 -23.42 37.63
C LEU A 48 15.83 -24.09 36.89
N ASP A 49 14.83 -24.58 37.61
CA ASP A 49 13.63 -25.16 37.00
C ASP A 49 12.82 -24.10 36.24
N ALA A 50 12.73 -22.86 36.76
CA ALA A 50 12.12 -21.75 36.03
C ALA A 50 12.86 -21.43 34.72
N TYR A 51 14.19 -21.31 34.76
CA TYR A 51 14.99 -21.09 33.55
C TYR A 51 14.93 -22.26 32.57
N ARG A 52 14.89 -23.49 33.08
CA ARG A 52 14.70 -24.69 32.25
C ARG A 52 13.36 -24.63 31.49
N ASN A 53 12.29 -24.25 32.18
CA ASN A 53 10.97 -24.08 31.57
C ASN A 53 10.95 -22.94 30.53
N GLU A 54 11.59 -21.80 30.82
CA GLU A 54 11.70 -20.68 29.88
C GLU A 54 12.45 -21.07 28.61
N VAL A 55 13.58 -21.79 28.75
CA VAL A 55 14.34 -22.31 27.62
C VAL A 55 13.52 -23.31 26.78
N GLU A 56 12.74 -24.17 27.43
CA GLU A 56 11.86 -25.11 26.74
C GLU A 56 10.74 -24.38 25.97
N LEU A 57 10.18 -23.32 26.54
CA LEU A 57 9.20 -22.46 25.88
C LEU A 57 9.80 -21.74 24.67
N LEU A 58 11.00 -21.15 24.81
CA LEU A 58 11.72 -20.47 23.71
C LEU A 58 12.05 -21.43 22.56
N LYS A 59 12.45 -22.68 22.87
CA LYS A 59 12.66 -23.72 21.85
C LYS A 59 11.37 -24.09 21.13
N GLN A 60 10.27 -24.19 21.87
CA GLN A 60 8.97 -24.48 21.28
C GLN A 60 8.47 -23.33 20.38
N GLU A 61 8.70 -22.08 20.79
CA GLU A 61 8.34 -20.90 20.00
C GLU A 61 9.15 -20.82 18.70
N GLN A 62 10.46 -21.05 18.75
CA GLN A 62 11.29 -21.15 17.54
C GLN A 62 10.83 -22.29 16.62
N GLY A 63 10.49 -23.46 17.20
CA GLY A 63 10.00 -24.61 16.45
C GLY A 63 8.63 -24.40 15.80
N LYS A 64 7.77 -23.53 16.36
CA LYS A 64 6.43 -23.21 15.81
C LYS A 64 6.45 -22.03 14.84
N ALA A 65 7.39 -21.10 14.97
CA ALA A 65 7.53 -19.95 14.07
C ALA A 65 7.93 -20.34 12.64
N GLN A 66 8.59 -21.49 12.46
CA GLN A 66 9.13 -21.93 11.17
C GLN A 66 8.13 -22.69 10.27
N PRO A 67 7.30 -23.63 10.77
CA PRO A 67 6.34 -24.35 9.93
C PRO A 67 5.16 -23.49 9.47
N GLN A 68 4.57 -22.68 10.36
CA GLN A 68 3.38 -21.88 10.02
C GLN A 68 3.69 -20.77 9.01
N ARG A 69 4.87 -20.15 9.07
CA ARG A 69 5.32 -19.22 8.02
C ARG A 69 5.49 -19.91 6.66
N SER A 70 5.98 -21.16 6.64
CA SER A 70 6.25 -21.86 5.39
C SER A 70 4.99 -22.16 4.58
N GLU A 71 3.90 -22.59 5.23
CA GLU A 71 2.64 -22.90 4.53
C GLU A 71 1.96 -21.63 4.00
N GLU A 72 1.90 -20.56 4.81
CA GLU A 72 1.41 -19.27 4.34
C GLU A 72 2.25 -18.72 3.18
N ASP A 73 3.58 -18.88 3.23
CA ASP A 73 4.45 -18.43 2.14
C ASP A 73 4.24 -19.28 0.87
N THR A 74 4.01 -20.59 0.99
CA THR A 74 3.68 -21.42 -0.18
C THR A 74 2.35 -21.05 -0.83
N THR A 75 1.33 -20.74 -0.03
CA THR A 75 0.01 -20.33 -0.54
C THR A 75 0.07 -18.94 -1.17
N ARG A 76 0.78 -17.99 -0.56
CA ARG A 76 1.07 -16.68 -1.16
C ARG A 76 1.84 -16.82 -2.48
N GLN A 77 2.85 -17.69 -2.54
CA GLN A 77 3.63 -17.93 -3.75
C GLN A 77 2.77 -18.53 -4.87
N GLN A 78 1.87 -19.46 -4.55
CA GLN A 78 0.92 -20.00 -5.53
C GLN A 78 -0.02 -18.93 -6.08
N GLN A 79 -0.60 -18.10 -5.21
CA GLN A 79 -1.46 -16.97 -5.61
C GLN A 79 -0.73 -15.99 -6.54
N LEU A 80 0.51 -15.64 -6.22
CA LEU A 80 1.35 -14.79 -7.07
C LEU A 80 1.56 -15.43 -8.45
N SER A 81 1.81 -16.73 -8.52
CA SER A 81 2.01 -17.43 -9.81
C SER A 81 0.76 -17.39 -10.69
N PHE A 82 -0.43 -17.57 -10.11
CA PHE A 82 -1.70 -17.48 -10.84
C PHE A 82 -1.94 -16.06 -11.37
N LEU A 83 -1.67 -15.05 -10.55
CA LEU A 83 -1.82 -13.65 -10.95
C LEU A 83 -0.86 -13.30 -12.09
N GLN A 84 0.40 -13.75 -11.98
CA GLN A 84 1.42 -13.54 -13.00
C GLN A 84 1.04 -14.22 -14.33
N GLN A 85 0.50 -15.44 -14.27
CA GLN A 85 0.02 -16.16 -15.45
C GLN A 85 -1.19 -15.45 -16.09
N ALA A 86 -2.14 -14.96 -15.29
CA ALA A 86 -3.28 -14.18 -15.78
C ALA A 86 -2.84 -12.87 -16.44
N LEU A 87 -1.90 -12.15 -15.83
CA LEU A 87 -1.34 -10.90 -16.36
C LEU A 87 -0.64 -11.13 -17.71
N GLN A 88 0.17 -12.18 -17.81
CA GLN A 88 0.86 -12.54 -19.05
C GLN A 88 -0.14 -12.94 -20.16
N GLY A 89 -1.20 -13.66 -19.80
CA GLY A 89 -2.29 -14.00 -20.72
C GLY A 89 -3.01 -12.75 -21.25
N MET A 90 -3.34 -11.82 -20.36
CA MET A 90 -4.01 -10.57 -20.74
C MET A 90 -3.12 -9.68 -21.61
N GLN A 91 -1.82 -9.56 -21.29
CA GLN A 91 -0.86 -8.85 -22.14
C GLN A 91 -0.80 -9.43 -23.55
N LYS A 92 -0.78 -10.76 -23.68
CA LYS A 92 -0.79 -11.43 -25.00
C LYS A 92 -2.07 -11.12 -25.77
N GLN A 93 -3.22 -11.12 -25.10
CA GLN A 93 -4.50 -10.78 -25.73
C GLN A 93 -4.56 -9.31 -26.17
N LEU A 94 -4.05 -8.37 -25.36
CA LEU A 94 -3.95 -6.96 -25.72
C LEU A 94 -3.03 -6.73 -26.91
N LEU A 95 -1.90 -7.45 -26.99
CA LEU A 95 -0.99 -7.38 -28.12
C LEU A 95 -1.67 -7.85 -29.41
N LYS A 96 -2.39 -8.97 -29.34
CA LYS A 96 -3.15 -9.51 -30.47
C LYS A 96 -4.24 -8.54 -30.92
N LEU A 97 -4.98 -7.95 -29.98
CA LEU A 97 -6.04 -7.00 -30.32
C LEU A 97 -5.49 -5.73 -30.99
N ARG A 98 -4.29 -5.26 -30.60
CA ARG A 98 -3.61 -4.17 -31.30
C ARG A 98 -3.21 -4.53 -32.72
N GLU A 99 -2.73 -5.74 -32.95
CA GLU A 99 -2.39 -6.24 -34.29
C GLU A 99 -3.63 -6.33 -35.18
N ASP A 100 -4.73 -6.89 -34.64
CA ASP A 100 -6.01 -6.98 -35.35
C ASP A 100 -6.56 -5.58 -35.70
N LEU A 101 -6.48 -4.60 -34.79
CA LEU A 101 -6.89 -3.22 -35.05
C LEU A 101 -6.06 -2.58 -36.16
N LYS A 102 -4.73 -2.76 -36.14
CA LYS A 102 -3.85 -2.25 -37.18
C LYS A 102 -4.17 -2.88 -38.54
N GLN A 103 -4.46 -4.17 -38.57
CA GLN A 103 -4.87 -4.85 -39.80
C GLN A 103 -6.20 -4.31 -40.33
N ARG A 104 -7.20 -4.13 -39.45
CA ARG A 104 -8.49 -3.52 -39.83
C ARG A 104 -8.37 -2.09 -40.33
N GLU A 105 -7.45 -1.30 -39.78
CA GLU A 105 -7.15 0.06 -40.24
C GLU A 105 -6.62 0.04 -41.69
N THR A 106 -5.67 -0.86 -41.99
CA THR A 106 -5.17 -1.01 -43.38
C THR A 106 -6.21 -1.51 -44.37
N GLU A 107 -7.11 -2.41 -43.94
CA GLU A 107 -8.23 -2.88 -44.77
C GLU A 107 -9.24 -1.77 -45.04
N LEU A 108 -9.51 -0.92 -44.03
CA LEU A 108 -10.40 0.23 -44.16
C LEU A 108 -9.83 1.27 -45.15
N GLU A 109 -8.53 1.56 -45.07
CA GLU A 109 -7.85 2.49 -45.99
C GLU A 109 -7.98 1.99 -47.44
N LYS A 110 -7.67 0.71 -47.67
CA LYS A 110 -7.82 0.10 -48.99
C LYS A 110 -9.27 0.16 -49.50
N ASN A 111 -10.26 -0.12 -48.64
CA ASN A 111 -11.66 -0.03 -49.02
C ASN A 111 -12.09 1.41 -49.33
N SER A 112 -11.57 2.39 -48.59
CA SER A 112 -11.77 3.81 -48.86
C SER A 112 -11.22 4.21 -50.23
N GLU A 113 -10.01 3.76 -50.58
CA GLU A 113 -9.43 3.97 -51.91
C GLU A 113 -10.27 3.31 -53.02
N GLU A 114 -10.70 2.06 -52.83
CA GLU A 114 -11.59 1.34 -53.77
C GLU A 114 -12.91 2.08 -53.96
N LYS A 115 -13.51 2.59 -52.87
CA LYS A 115 -14.73 3.40 -52.90
C LYS A 115 -14.52 4.69 -53.70
N GLN A 116 -13.44 5.43 -53.44
CA GLN A 116 -13.13 6.66 -54.19
C GLN A 116 -12.94 6.39 -55.68
N GLN A 117 -12.27 5.29 -56.04
CA GLN A 117 -12.12 4.87 -57.43
C GLN A 117 -13.48 4.60 -58.09
N LEU A 118 -14.36 3.85 -57.42
CA LEU A 118 -15.71 3.58 -57.94
C LEU A 118 -16.54 4.86 -58.07
N GLU A 119 -16.48 5.78 -57.09
CA GLU A 119 -17.14 7.09 -57.16
C GLU A 119 -16.66 7.90 -58.38
N SER A 120 -15.36 7.92 -58.66
CA SER A 120 -14.81 8.59 -59.85
C SER A 120 -15.30 7.99 -61.17
N GLN A 121 -15.44 6.66 -61.24
CA GLN A 121 -15.98 5.96 -62.41
C GLN A 121 -17.46 6.30 -62.61
N ILE A 122 -18.25 6.29 -61.53
CA ILE A 122 -19.68 6.67 -61.57
C ILE A 122 -19.83 8.11 -62.05
N GLN A 123 -19.01 9.04 -61.54
CA GLN A 123 -19.06 10.45 -61.97
C GLN A 123 -18.71 10.59 -63.45
N SER A 124 -17.66 9.90 -63.93
CA SER A 124 -17.29 9.89 -65.34
C SER A 124 -18.42 9.35 -66.25
N LEU A 125 -19.08 8.26 -65.84
CA LEU A 125 -20.22 7.72 -66.56
C LEU A 125 -21.41 8.68 -66.57
N LYS A 126 -21.68 9.36 -65.44
CA LYS A 126 -22.74 10.36 -65.30
C LYS A 126 -22.51 11.55 -66.23
N ASP A 127 -21.29 12.07 -66.30
CA ASP A 127 -20.91 13.17 -67.18
C ASP A 127 -21.06 12.76 -68.65
N ARG A 128 -20.71 11.52 -69.00
CA ARG A 128 -20.86 10.98 -70.37
C ARG A 128 -22.32 10.86 -70.79
N ILE A 129 -23.21 10.48 -69.87
CA ILE A 129 -24.66 10.43 -70.13
C ILE A 129 -25.23 11.84 -70.33
N GLN A 130 -24.79 12.82 -69.53
CA GLN A 130 -25.22 14.22 -69.69
C GLN A 130 -24.68 14.89 -70.96
N ALA A 131 -23.52 14.47 -71.47
CA ALA A 131 -22.92 15.00 -72.69
C ALA A 131 -23.54 14.47 -74.00
N LEU A 132 -24.46 13.49 -73.94
CA LEU A 132 -25.21 13.06 -75.12
C LEU A 132 -26.31 14.10 -75.47
N PRO A 133 -26.43 14.57 -76.73
CA PRO A 133 -27.45 15.55 -77.09
C PRO A 133 -28.85 14.93 -76.96
N THR A 134 -29.69 15.50 -76.08
CA THR A 134 -31.10 15.16 -75.99
C THR A 134 -31.81 15.70 -77.23
N SER A 135 -32.08 14.83 -78.20
CA SER A 135 -33.04 15.10 -79.27
C SER A 135 -34.42 14.60 -78.82
N HIS A 136 -35.43 15.45 -78.99
CA HIS A 136 -36.87 15.28 -78.73
C HIS A 136 -37.42 15.59 -77.33
N ALA A 137 -38.01 16.78 -77.27
CA ALA A 137 -39.14 17.14 -76.40
C ALA A 137 -40.37 16.25 -76.67
N LEU A 138 -41.18 15.99 -75.64
CA LEU A 138 -42.57 16.46 -75.49
C LEU A 138 -43.13 16.14 -74.06
N PRO A 139 -44.19 16.85 -73.61
CA PRO A 139 -44.65 16.94 -72.20
C PRO A 139 -45.92 16.13 -71.87
N LEU A 140 -46.26 16.09 -70.57
CA LEU A 140 -47.54 15.65 -69.94
C LEU A 140 -47.73 14.12 -69.84
N GLU A 141 -48.15 13.49 -68.75
CA GLU A 141 -49.33 13.70 -67.89
C GLU A 141 -49.14 13.04 -66.50
N LYS A 142 -50.01 13.47 -65.59
CA LYS A 142 -50.15 13.15 -64.15
C LYS A 142 -50.37 11.66 -63.83
N ALA A 143 -49.96 11.23 -62.63
CA ALA A 143 -50.84 10.52 -61.68
C ALA A 143 -50.20 10.41 -60.27
N GLU A 144 -50.84 11.10 -59.31
CA GLU A 144 -51.14 10.71 -57.91
C GLU A 144 -49.99 10.60 -56.87
N ARG A 145 -49.88 11.57 -55.94
CA ARG A 145 -50.35 11.61 -54.50
C ARG A 145 -49.60 10.59 -53.61
N GLU A 146 -48.93 10.94 -52.51
CA GLU A 146 -49.34 11.68 -51.28
C GLU A 146 -48.19 12.60 -50.81
N ASP A 147 -48.33 13.91 -50.60
CA ASP A 147 -49.00 14.67 -49.51
C ASP A 147 -48.60 14.31 -48.07
N ARG A 148 -47.57 14.98 -47.55
CA ARG A 148 -47.66 15.87 -46.38
C ARG A 148 -46.32 16.56 -46.09
N GLY A 149 -46.27 17.88 -46.34
CA GLY A 149 -45.59 18.82 -45.43
C GLY A 149 -46.50 19.07 -44.21
N ASP A 150 -46.07 19.65 -43.10
CA ASP A 150 -44.91 20.50 -42.87
C ASP A 150 -44.71 20.67 -41.34
N GLU A 151 -43.57 21.29 -40.99
CA GLU A 151 -43.33 22.20 -39.86
C GLU A 151 -43.11 21.59 -38.44
N SER A 152 -42.18 22.07 -37.62
CA SER A 152 -41.31 23.25 -37.67
C SER A 152 -40.23 23.14 -36.57
N THR A 153 -39.18 23.97 -36.68
CA THR A 153 -38.40 24.61 -35.57
C THR A 153 -37.66 23.68 -34.55
N ASN A 154 -36.41 23.88 -34.11
CA ASN A 154 -35.58 25.07 -33.99
C ASN A 154 -34.22 24.72 -33.29
N HIS A 155 -33.15 25.45 -33.63
CA HIS A 155 -31.93 25.85 -32.87
C HIS A 155 -31.17 24.95 -31.85
N SER A 156 -29.83 24.86 -32.03
CA SER A 156 -28.73 25.20 -31.07
C SER A 156 -27.40 24.56 -31.55
N SER A 157 -26.48 25.30 -32.17
CA SER A 157 -25.29 26.00 -31.59
C SER A 157 -24.11 25.12 -31.11
N GLU A 158 -22.93 25.41 -31.70
CA GLU A 158 -21.54 25.27 -31.18
C GLU A 158 -20.97 23.84 -30.97
N ALA A 159 -19.69 23.49 -31.19
CA ALA A 159 -18.45 24.25 -31.36
C ALA A 159 -17.37 23.45 -32.13
N ALA A 160 -16.54 24.22 -32.86
CA ALA A 160 -15.10 24.08 -33.13
C ALA A 160 -14.40 22.71 -33.13
N VAL A 161 -13.83 22.37 -34.29
CA VAL A 161 -12.63 21.52 -34.40
C VAL A 161 -11.52 22.40 -34.96
N ALA A 162 -10.55 22.76 -34.12
CA ALA A 162 -9.36 23.51 -34.52
C ALA A 162 -8.11 22.70 -34.20
N VAL A 163 -7.48 22.19 -35.26
CA VAL A 163 -6.11 21.68 -35.31
C VAL A 163 -5.13 22.83 -35.10
N VAL A 164 -4.20 22.72 -34.14
CA VAL A 164 -2.97 23.53 -34.11
C VAL A 164 -1.80 22.73 -33.55
N SER A 165 -0.76 22.63 -34.36
CA SER A 165 0.62 22.36 -33.99
C SER A 165 1.33 23.71 -33.78
N CYS A 166 2.12 23.87 -32.70
CA CYS A 166 3.47 24.47 -32.68
C CYS A 166 3.95 24.80 -31.25
N SER A 167 5.28 24.74 -31.09
CA SER A 167 6.09 24.98 -29.89
C SER A 167 6.07 26.42 -29.34
N GLN A 168 6.29 26.54 -28.02
CA GLN A 168 7.05 27.55 -27.24
C GLN A 168 6.34 28.22 -26.03
N GLU A 169 7.15 28.34 -24.96
CA GLU A 169 7.13 29.26 -23.79
C GLU A 169 6.33 28.97 -22.49
N LYS A 170 7.13 28.85 -21.40
CA LYS A 170 6.99 29.40 -20.04
C LYS A 170 5.81 29.03 -19.11
N GLU A 171 6.24 28.39 -18.01
CA GLU A 171 5.97 28.73 -16.60
C GLU A 171 4.54 28.56 -16.01
N ASN A 172 4.50 27.83 -14.89
CA ASN A 172 3.44 27.75 -13.87
C ASN A 172 2.09 27.11 -14.27
N GLN A 173 1.98 25.79 -14.08
CA GLN A 173 1.11 25.20 -13.05
C GLN A 173 1.26 23.66 -13.02
N PRO A 174 1.31 23.03 -11.83
CA PRO A 174 1.39 21.59 -11.72
C PRO A 174 0.01 21.00 -12.05
N GLU A 175 -0.03 20.14 -13.06
CA GLU A 175 -1.20 19.32 -13.36
C GLU A 175 -1.59 18.55 -12.10
N LYS A 176 -2.88 18.64 -11.76
CA LYS A 176 -3.49 18.08 -10.55
C LYS A 176 -3.65 16.56 -10.71
N GLY A 177 -2.53 15.86 -10.80
CA GLY A 177 -2.46 14.43 -10.51
C GLY A 177 -2.76 14.18 -9.02
N PRO A 178 -2.97 12.92 -8.61
CA PRO A 178 -3.05 12.57 -7.20
C PRO A 178 -1.83 13.18 -6.47
N PRO A 179 -2.02 13.80 -5.29
CA PRO A 179 -0.95 14.51 -4.61
C PRO A 179 0.24 13.58 -4.42
N SER A 180 1.41 13.97 -4.95
CA SER A 180 2.63 13.21 -4.73
C SER A 180 2.87 13.11 -3.21
N PRO A 181 3.20 11.91 -2.68
CA PRO A 181 3.41 11.73 -1.24
C PRO A 181 4.48 12.68 -0.67
N VAL A 182 5.43 13.05 -1.52
CA VAL A 182 6.53 14.00 -1.27
C VAL A 182 6.28 15.27 -2.10
N LYS A 183 6.29 16.44 -1.44
CA LYS A 183 5.89 17.75 -2.00
C LYS A 183 7.07 18.65 -2.35
N SER A 184 8.28 18.31 -1.93
CA SER A 184 9.49 19.12 -2.18
C SER A 184 10.75 18.26 -2.17
N GLU A 185 11.82 18.79 -2.76
CA GLU A 185 13.16 18.18 -2.69
C GLU A 185 13.64 18.03 -1.24
N ARG A 186 13.33 19.00 -0.38
CA ARG A 186 13.63 18.94 1.05
C ARG A 186 12.99 17.72 1.72
N GLU A 187 11.72 17.44 1.42
CA GLU A 187 11.04 16.26 1.95
C GLU A 187 11.69 14.96 1.42
N ALA A 188 12.09 14.91 0.15
CA ALA A 188 12.78 13.75 -0.41
C ALA A 188 14.10 13.46 0.31
N LEU A 189 14.89 14.51 0.61
CA LEU A 189 16.12 14.40 1.39
C LEU A 189 15.86 13.90 2.81
N LEU A 190 14.84 14.46 3.49
CA LEU A 190 14.45 14.00 4.82
C LEU A 190 14.04 12.53 4.81
N VAL A 191 13.25 12.09 3.84
CA VAL A 191 12.88 10.68 3.68
C VAL A 191 14.12 9.81 3.52
N GLY A 192 15.09 10.21 2.69
CA GLY A 192 16.34 9.47 2.52
C GLY A 192 17.13 9.35 3.82
N ILE A 193 17.33 10.46 4.53
CA ILE A 193 18.06 10.50 5.80
C ILE A 193 17.34 9.65 6.85
N ILE A 194 16.03 9.83 7.04
CA ILE A 194 15.25 9.06 8.03
C ILE A 194 15.22 7.57 7.68
N SER A 195 15.14 7.22 6.40
CA SER A 195 15.23 5.82 5.95
C SER A 195 16.55 5.18 6.35
N THR A 196 17.67 5.84 6.09
CA THR A 196 19.00 5.31 6.48
C THR A 196 19.16 5.21 7.99
N PHE A 197 18.64 6.19 8.73
CA PHE A 197 18.65 6.18 10.20
C PHE A 197 17.81 5.01 10.75
N LEU A 198 16.56 4.89 10.35
CA LEU A 198 15.68 3.84 10.85
C LEU A 198 16.09 2.42 10.38
N HIS A 199 16.78 2.31 9.24
CA HIS A 199 17.26 1.02 8.75
C HIS A 199 18.26 0.36 9.71
N VAL A 200 19.07 1.15 10.44
CA VAL A 200 19.99 0.63 11.45
C VAL A 200 19.35 0.47 12.84
N HIS A 201 18.05 0.75 12.98
CA HIS A 201 17.29 0.63 14.23
C HIS A 201 16.25 -0.49 14.16
N PRO A 202 16.60 -1.74 14.51
CA PRO A 202 15.70 -2.90 14.37
C PRO A 202 14.41 -2.78 15.19
N PHE A 203 14.46 -2.07 16.33
CA PHE A 203 13.30 -1.81 17.18
C PHE A 203 12.60 -0.47 16.89
N GLY A 204 13.05 0.26 15.88
CA GLY A 204 12.56 1.59 15.57
C GLY A 204 12.99 2.67 16.56
N ALA A 205 12.49 3.88 16.34
CA ALA A 205 12.82 5.06 17.14
C ALA A 205 11.59 5.89 17.44
N SER A 206 11.56 6.53 18.61
CA SER A 206 10.53 7.52 18.94
C SER A 206 10.67 8.75 18.04
N ILE A 207 9.58 9.51 17.89
CA ILE A 207 9.61 10.73 17.07
C ILE A 207 10.60 11.76 17.62
N GLU A 208 10.72 11.85 18.94
CA GLU A 208 11.66 12.76 19.61
C GLU A 208 13.11 12.36 19.30
N TYR A 209 13.41 11.06 19.26
CA TYR A 209 14.75 10.59 18.96
C TYR A 209 15.15 10.87 17.50
N ILE A 210 14.22 10.64 16.56
CA ILE A 210 14.42 10.98 15.14
C ILE A 210 14.66 12.48 15.00
N CYS A 211 13.83 13.31 15.63
CA CYS A 211 13.97 14.76 15.56
C CYS A 211 15.29 15.24 16.16
N SER A 212 15.72 14.65 17.27
CA SER A 212 17.02 14.95 17.90
C SER A 212 18.19 14.60 16.97
N TYR A 213 18.10 13.51 16.21
CA TYR A 213 19.09 13.17 15.18
C TYR A 213 19.11 14.21 14.06
N LEU A 214 17.94 14.54 13.52
CA LEU A 214 17.78 15.46 12.40
C LEU A 214 18.19 16.90 12.74
N GLN A 215 17.93 17.36 13.97
CA GLN A 215 18.29 18.71 14.43
C GLN A 215 19.80 18.94 14.50
N ARG A 216 20.62 17.89 14.56
CA ARG A 216 22.08 18.00 14.42
C ARG A 216 22.51 18.35 12.99
N LEU A 217 21.66 18.08 12.00
CA LEU A 217 21.90 18.39 10.59
C LEU A 217 21.25 19.72 10.19
N ASP A 218 20.03 19.97 10.66
CA ASP A 218 19.28 21.21 10.41
C ASP A 218 18.43 21.58 11.65
N THR A 219 18.79 22.67 12.31
CA THR A 219 18.11 23.15 13.52
C THR A 219 16.69 23.66 13.27
N LYS A 220 16.26 23.80 12.02
CA LYS A 220 14.91 24.27 11.65
C LYS A 220 13.88 23.14 11.55
N ILE A 221 14.27 21.89 11.81
CA ILE A 221 13.38 20.75 11.71
C ILE A 221 12.41 20.71 12.88
N SER A 222 11.11 20.74 12.56
CA SER A 222 10.02 20.65 13.54
C SER A 222 9.49 19.23 13.67
N THR A 223 9.13 18.83 14.90
CA THR A 223 8.59 17.50 15.19
C THR A 223 7.35 17.18 14.38
N THR A 224 6.43 18.16 14.28
CA THR A 224 5.16 18.01 13.55
C THR A 224 5.37 17.82 12.05
N GLU A 225 6.37 18.48 11.44
CA GLU A 225 6.69 18.29 10.04
C GLU A 225 7.17 16.87 9.77
N VAL A 226 8.07 16.35 10.61
CA VAL A 226 8.60 14.98 10.49
C VAL A 226 7.48 13.96 10.68
N GLU A 227 6.65 14.12 11.71
CA GLU A 227 5.53 13.21 11.97
C GLU A 227 4.52 13.19 10.81
N THR A 228 4.19 14.36 10.25
CA THR A 228 3.30 14.48 9.08
C THR A 228 3.92 13.87 7.83
N LEU A 229 5.23 13.97 7.66
CA LEU A 229 5.95 13.35 6.54
C LEU A 229 5.94 11.82 6.64
N LEU A 230 6.25 11.27 7.81
CA LEU A 230 6.22 9.82 8.04
C LEU A 230 4.81 9.25 7.89
N GLY A 231 3.79 9.94 8.41
CA GLY A 231 2.39 9.52 8.29
C GLY A 231 1.85 9.51 6.86
N ARG A 232 2.43 10.32 5.95
CA ARG A 232 2.08 10.31 4.51
C ARG A 232 2.69 9.15 3.72
N LEU A 233 3.64 8.43 4.31
CA LEU A 233 4.43 7.40 3.63
C LEU A 233 4.27 6.02 4.32
N PRO A 234 3.05 5.47 4.41
CA PRO A 234 2.77 4.24 5.16
C PRO A 234 3.45 2.98 4.59
N CYS A 235 3.81 3.00 3.30
CA CYS A 235 4.56 1.90 2.67
C CYS A 235 6.07 1.97 2.97
N THR A 236 6.56 3.11 3.45
CA THR A 236 7.99 3.34 3.76
C THR A 236 8.24 3.32 5.27
N PHE A 237 7.33 3.89 6.05
CA PHE A 237 7.44 4.00 7.50
C PHE A 237 6.15 3.53 8.18
N LYS A 238 6.30 2.75 9.24
CA LYS A 238 5.18 2.29 10.09
C LYS A 238 5.38 2.75 11.52
N GLN A 239 4.31 3.21 12.15
CA GLN A 239 4.28 3.47 13.58
C GLN A 239 3.78 2.24 14.30
N GLU A 240 4.59 1.71 15.20
CA GLU A 240 4.27 0.55 16.03
C GLU A 240 4.26 0.97 17.50
N LEU A 241 3.39 0.31 18.27
CA LEU A 241 3.36 0.42 19.72
C LEU A 241 4.20 -0.72 20.29
N THR A 242 5.29 -0.39 20.98
CA THR A 242 6.18 -1.35 21.63
C THR A 242 6.13 -1.19 23.14
N GLY A 243 6.19 -2.29 23.89
CA GLY A 243 6.13 -2.30 25.36
C GLY A 243 4.79 -2.79 25.92
N VAL A 244 4.68 -2.89 27.25
CA VAL A 244 3.48 -3.36 27.98
C VAL A 244 3.20 -2.43 29.16
N GLY A 245 1.92 -2.06 29.34
CA GLY A 245 1.47 -1.23 30.47
C GLY A 245 2.11 0.16 30.46
N ALA A 246 2.79 0.51 31.55
CA ALA A 246 3.45 1.81 31.71
C ALA A 246 4.66 2.05 30.78
N SER A 247 5.16 1.00 30.10
CA SER A 247 6.28 1.07 29.15
C SER A 247 5.85 1.18 27.68
N LEU A 248 4.56 1.38 27.41
CA LEU A 248 4.03 1.46 26.04
C LEU A 248 4.51 2.74 25.35
N GLU A 249 5.30 2.61 24.29
CA GLU A 249 5.88 3.71 23.53
C GLU A 249 5.55 3.59 22.03
N LYS A 250 5.38 4.75 21.38
CA LYS A 250 5.20 4.83 19.93
C LYS A 250 6.56 4.92 19.25
N ARG A 251 6.88 3.95 18.39
CA ARG A 251 8.13 3.94 17.62
C ARG A 251 7.86 3.83 16.13
N TRP A 252 8.62 4.58 15.35
CA TRP A 252 8.63 4.49 13.90
C TRP A 252 9.66 3.47 13.44
N LYS A 253 9.26 2.60 12.51
CA LYS A 253 10.11 1.61 11.85
C LYS A 253 10.14 1.84 10.34
N PHE A 254 11.27 1.53 9.74
CA PHE A 254 11.42 1.52 8.29
C PHE A 254 10.96 0.18 7.72
N CYS A 255 10.02 0.21 6.78
CA CYS A 255 9.48 -0.97 6.10
C CYS A 255 9.46 -0.81 4.57
N GLY A 256 10.28 0.09 4.01
CA GLY A 256 10.30 0.38 2.57
C GLY A 256 10.57 -0.85 1.69
N PHE A 257 11.35 -1.82 2.17
CA PHE A 257 11.60 -3.07 1.44
C PHE A 257 10.40 -4.01 1.39
N ASP A 258 9.52 -3.95 2.39
CA ASP A 258 8.27 -4.72 2.40
C ASP A 258 7.22 -4.07 1.49
N GLY A 259 7.24 -2.73 1.39
CA GLY A 259 6.40 -1.98 0.46
C GLY A 259 6.62 -2.36 -1.00
N ILE A 260 7.85 -2.60 -1.43
CA ILE A 260 8.17 -3.03 -2.81
C ILE A 260 7.61 -4.42 -3.13
N LYS A 261 7.47 -5.30 -2.13
CA LYS A 261 6.90 -6.64 -2.33
C LYS A 261 5.38 -6.62 -2.45
N THR A 262 4.74 -5.50 -2.11
CA THR A 262 3.27 -5.36 -2.01
C THR A 262 2.69 -4.36 -3.00
N ALA A 263 3.54 -3.60 -3.70
CA ALA A 263 3.18 -2.63 -4.75
C ALA A 263 3.32 -3.24 -6.14
#